data_AF-A0A1G9WN15-F1
#
_entry.id   AF-A0A1G9WN15-F1
#
_cell.length_a   1.000
_cell.length_b   1.000
_cell.length_c   1.000
_cell.angle_alpha   90.00
_cell.angle_beta   90.00
_cell.angle_gamma   90.00
#
_symmetry.space_group_name_H-M   'P 1'
#
loop_
_entity.id
_entity.type
_entity.pdbx_description
1 polymer ?
#
loop_
_entity_poly.entity_id
_entity_poly.type
_entity_poly.pdbx_seq_one_letter_code
_entity_poly.pdbx_strand_id
1 'polypeptide(L)' 'MRTIYENYRGFKISKQESTYNAIYSDRIIFSRWQLSQVLDTVDNYVEITDNKPRADAESGMPQN' A
#
# COMPACT_ATOMS: atom_id res chain seq x y z
N MET A 1 -0.36 -17.74 -7.87
CA MET A 1 -0.64 -16.69 -6.86
C MET A 1 -2.07 -16.90 -6.38
N ARG A 2 -2.31 -17.07 -5.07
CA ARG A 2 -3.65 -17.29 -4.48
C ARG A 2 -4.03 -16.12 -3.60
N THR A 3 -5.17 -15.48 -3.84
CA THR A 3 -5.72 -14.47 -2.93
C THR A 3 -6.06 -15.10 -1.59
N ILE A 4 -5.59 -14.49 -0.50
CA ILE A 4 -5.92 -14.89 0.87
C ILE A 4 -6.78 -13.84 1.58
N TYR A 5 -6.69 -12.57 1.15
CA TYR A 5 -7.62 -11.51 1.53
C TYR A 5 -7.93 -10.66 0.30
N GLU A 6 -9.21 -10.35 0.08
CA GLU A 6 -9.64 -9.60 -1.10
C GLU A 6 -9.91 -8.12 -0.80
N ASN A 7 -10.15 -7.77 0.46
CA ASN A 7 -10.46 -6.39 0.87
C ASN A 7 -9.94 -6.06 2.28
N TYR A 8 -8.66 -6.36 2.54
CA TYR A 8 -8.02 -5.93 3.78
C TYR A 8 -7.58 -4.47 3.63
N ARG A 9 -8.28 -3.54 4.28
CA ARG A 9 -7.97 -2.08 4.24
C ARG A 9 -7.87 -1.50 2.81
N GLY A 10 -8.62 -2.05 1.84
CA GLY A 10 -8.56 -1.65 0.44
C GLY A 10 -7.45 -2.33 -0.39
N PHE A 11 -6.74 -3.30 0.18
CA PHE A 11 -5.73 -4.11 -0.51
C PHE A 11 -6.18 -5.56 -0.67
N LYS A 12 -5.66 -6.16 -1.74
CA LYS A 12 -5.73 -7.59 -1.98
C LYS A 12 -4.42 -8.22 -1.53
N ILE A 13 -4.48 -9.11 -0.54
CA ILE A 13 -3.32 -9.88 -0.10
C ILE A 13 -3.34 -11.23 -0.81
N SER A 14 -2.23 -11.57 -1.46
CA SER A 14 -2.07 -12.82 -2.17
C SER A 14 -0.80 -13.55 -1.76
N LYS A 15 -0.87 -14.87 -1.69
CA LYS A 15 0.26 -15.74 -1.42
C LYS A 15 0.80 -16.31 -2.74
N GLN A 16 2.10 -16.22 -2.94
CA GLN A 16 2.82 -16.85 -4.04
C GLN A 16 3.92 -17.72 -3.45
N GLU A 17 3.77 -19.04 -3.56
CA GLU A 17 4.71 -20.02 -3.00
C GLU A 17 4.94 -19.80 -1.49
N SER A 18 6.02 -19.10 -1.12
CA SER A 18 6.41 -18.76 0.25
C SER A 18 6.42 -17.26 0.54
N THR A 19 5.97 -16.42 -0.40
CA THR A 19 5.86 -14.98 -0.23
C THR A 19 4.41 -14.52 -0.20
N TYR A 20 4.19 -13.41 0.47
CA TYR A 20 2.92 -12.70 0.58
C TYR A 20 3.09 -11.34 -0.08
N ASN A 21 2.10 -10.97 -0.88
CA ASN A 21 2.09 -9.74 -1.66
C ASN A 21 0.83 -8.96 -1.36
N ALA A 22 0.98 -7.66 -1.12
CA ALA A 22 -0.14 -6.72 -1.07
C ALA A 22 -0.28 -6.05 -2.44
N ILE A 23 -1.49 -6.08 -2.99
CA ILE A 23 -1.84 -5.54 -4.29
C ILE A 23 -2.86 -4.42 -4.10
N TYR A 24 -2.59 -3.26 -4.69
CA TYR A 24 -3.51 -2.12 -4.78
C TYR A 24 -3.69 -1.73 -6.24
N SER A 25 -4.94 -1.59 -6.70
CA SER A 25 -5.24 -1.16 -8.08
C SER A 25 -4.41 -1.92 -9.13
N ASP A 26 -4.38 -3.25 -9.02
CA ASP A 26 -3.61 -4.18 -9.87
C ASP A 26 -2.08 -4.01 -9.85
N ARG A 27 -1.52 -3.28 -8.88
CA ARG A 27 -0.08 -3.13 -8.67
C ARG A 27 0.36 -3.75 -7.37
N ILE A 28 1.43 -4.56 -7.41
CA ILE A 28 2.10 -5.06 -6.21
C ILE A 28 2.82 -3.89 -5.56
N ILE A 29 2.39 -3.53 -4.35
CA ILE A 29 3.01 -2.47 -3.56
C ILE A 29 4.02 -3.02 -2.56
N PHE A 30 3.86 -4.29 -2.14
CA PHE A 30 4.75 -4.95 -1.19
C PHE A 30 4.88 -6.44 -1.46
N SER A 31 6.07 -6.99 -1.17
CA SER A 31 6.39 -8.42 -1.24
C SER A 31 7.26 -8.83 -0.03
N ARG A 32 6.79 -9.76 0.81
CA ARG A 32 7.48 -10.24 2.03
C ARG A 32 7.29 -11.75 2.22
N TRP A 33 8.05 -12.34 3.15
CA TRP A 33 8.04 -13.78 3.41
C TRP A 33 6.98 -14.21 4.44
N GLN A 34 6.57 -13.30 5.34
CA GLN A 34 5.63 -13.59 6.42
C GLN A 34 4.37 -12.73 6.32
N LEU A 35 3.21 -13.32 6.65
CA LEU A 35 1.92 -12.64 6.59
C LEU A 35 1.83 -11.49 7.61
N SER A 36 2.33 -11.68 8.84
CA SER A 36 2.38 -10.64 9.86
C SER A 36 3.09 -9.39 9.35
N GLN A 37 4.29 -9.56 8.79
CA GLN A 37 5.06 -8.47 8.20
C GLN A 37 4.32 -7.77 7.05
N VAL A 38 3.52 -8.49 6.26
CA VAL A 38 2.69 -7.87 5.23
C VAL A 38 1.58 -7.02 5.86
N LEU A 39 0.88 -7.54 6.87
CA LEU A 39 -0.19 -6.79 7.55
C LEU A 39 0.38 -5.54 8.24
N ASP A 40 1.48 -5.68 9.00
CA ASP A 40 2.18 -4.54 9.62
C ASP A 40 2.59 -3.51 8.57
N THR A 41 3.17 -3.94 7.44
CA THR A 41 3.59 -3.01 6.38
C THR A 41 2.39 -2.34 5.71
N VAL A 42 1.29 -3.06 5.49
CA VAL A 42 0.05 -2.51 4.92
C VAL A 42 -0.57 -1.48 5.87
N ASP A 43 -0.62 -1.76 7.17
CA ASP A 43 -1.13 -0.82 8.17
C ASP A 43 -0.31 0.48 8.15
N ASN A 44 1.02 0.37 8.17
CA ASN A 44 1.91 1.53 8.02
C ASN A 44 1.70 2.28 6.69
N TYR A 45 1.54 1.56 5.57
CA TYR A 45 1.32 2.19 4.26
C TYR A 45 0.00 2.97 4.20
N VAL A 46 -1.05 2.45 4.82
CA VAL A 46 -2.33 3.15 4.96
C VAL A 46 -2.16 4.40 5.81
N GLU A 47 -1.50 4.29 6.96
CA GLU A 47 -1.23 5.45 7.82
C GLU A 47 -0.44 6.53 7.09
N ILE A 48 0.55 6.16 6.26
CA ILE A 48 1.31 7.11 5.43
C ILE A 48 0.45 7.72 4.32
N THR A 49 -0.43 6.92 3.69
CA THR A 49 -1.28 7.39 2.59
C THR A 49 -2.38 8.32 3.10
N ASP A 50 -2.94 8.03 4.26
CA ASP A 50 -3.94 8.87 4.96
C ASP A 50 -3.31 10.18 5.45
N ASN A 51 -2.08 10.12 5.95
CA ASN A 51 -1.33 11.30 6.39
C ASN A 51 -0.55 11.99 5.26
N LYS A 52 -0.72 11.63 3.99
CA LYS A 52 -0.10 12.41 2.91
C LYS A 52 -0.94 13.69 2.79
N PRO A 53 -0.44 14.88 3.21
CA PRO A 53 -1.10 16.12 2.84
C PRO A 53 -1.19 16.11 1.31
N ARG A 54 -2.37 16.47 0.83
CA ARG A 54 -2.74 16.60 -0.58
C ARG A 54 -1.75 17.54 -1.28
N ALA A 55 -0.58 17.02 -1.64
CA ALA A 55 0.52 17.77 -2.21
C ALA A 55 0.31 17.83 -3.72
N ASP A 56 -0.69 18.61 -4.15
CA ASP A 56 -0.78 19.14 -5.52
C ASP A 56 -1.85 20.24 -5.55
N ALA A 57 -1.40 21.48 -5.33
CA ALA A 57 -1.66 22.64 -6.20
C ALA A 57 -1.33 23.93 -5.44
N GLU A 58 -0.08 24.38 -5.50
CA GLU A 58 0.26 25.81 -5.62
C GLU A 58 1.76 25.92 -6.00
N SER A 59 2.02 25.60 -7.26
CA SER A 59 3.23 26.07 -7.95
C SER A 59 2.94 27.47 -8.46
N GLY A 60 3.70 28.46 -8.00
CA GLY A 60 3.80 29.77 -8.66
C GLY A 60 3.81 30.98 -7.73
N MET A 61 5.00 31.38 -7.27
CA MET A 61 5.24 32.77 -6.85
C MET A 61 4.99 33.73 -8.04
N PRO A 62 4.69 35.01 -7.77
CA PRO A 62 5.79 35.97 -7.77
C PRO A 62 5.79 36.89 -6.55
N GLN A 63 7.01 37.26 -6.14
CA GLN A 63 7.31 38.32 -5.19
C GLN A 63 6.87 39.67 -5.76
N ASN A 64 6.32 40.53 -4.89
CA ASN A 64 6.22 41.97 -5.11
C ASN A 64 6.98 42.70 -4.01
#